data_AF-A0A4V1UK74-F1
#
_entry.id   AF-A0A4V1UK74-F1
#
_cell.length_a   1.000
_cell.length_b   1.000
_cell.length_c   1.000
_cell.angle_alpha   90.00
_cell.angle_beta   90.00
_cell.angle_gamma   90.00
#
_symmetry.space_group_name_H-M   'P 1'
#
loop_
_entity.id
_entity.type
_entity.pdbx_description
1 polymer ?
#
loop_
_entity_poly.entity_id
_entity_poly.type
_entity_poly.pdbx_seq_one_letter_code
_entity_poly.pdbx_strand_id
1 'polypeptide(L)'
;MTTPAPAPAPPPLEDAHLAARRITRLSVGVAVVLIAMKAFALGASGSVSILATLADSVLDLAASLTTFFAVRWAAAPPDEDHRYGHGKGEALSALVQAGLVFASAIFIGWEGVQRIFDPRPVTAGFWATGIMVVAIAITAWLVWMQTQTLKKTGSLAVAGDRAHYAADLAANVVVLIGVISGAFLGAPGLDAAAGIVVAVWLFWGATGMLKVAADHLLDRAVPEADRAAITQAVLA
;
A
#
# COMPACT_ATOMS: atom_id res chain seq x y z
N MET A 1 29.39 12.09 27.13
CA MET A 1 28.47 11.13 26.49
C MET A 1 27.05 11.53 26.85
N THR A 2 26.35 12.19 25.94
CA THR A 2 24.95 12.61 26.16
C THR A 2 24.05 11.42 25.85
N THR A 3 23.35 10.91 26.86
CA THR A 3 22.30 9.91 26.68
C THR A 3 21.25 10.47 25.71
N PRO A 4 20.87 9.74 24.65
CA PRO A 4 19.81 10.18 23.76
C PRO A 4 18.52 10.36 24.58
N ALA A 5 17.82 11.47 24.34
CA ALA A 5 16.56 11.76 25.00
C ALA A 5 15.60 10.57 24.82
N PRO A 6 14.87 10.15 25.88
CA PRO A 6 13.92 9.05 25.77
C PRO A 6 12.90 9.38 24.67
N ALA A 7 12.70 8.43 23.76
CA ALA A 7 11.69 8.55 22.73
C ALA A 7 10.34 8.86 23.39
N PRO A 8 9.49 9.71 22.78
CA PRO A 8 8.19 10.04 23.34
C PRO A 8 7.41 8.75 23.61
N ALA A 9 6.75 8.70 24.77
CA ALA A 9 5.98 7.52 25.16
C ALA A 9 4.96 7.17 24.06
N PRO A 10 4.84 5.88 23.67
CA PRO A 10 3.86 5.47 22.69
C PRO A 10 2.45 5.86 23.15
N PRO A 11 1.54 6.20 22.22
CA PRO A 11 0.16 6.53 22.59
C PRO A 11 -0.51 5.35 23.31
N PRO A 12 -1.54 5.61 24.14
CA PRO A 12 -2.34 4.55 24.74
C PRO A 12 -2.81 3.54 23.68
N LEU A 13 -2.78 2.24 24.01
CA LEU A 13 -3.10 1.16 23.06
C LEU A 13 -4.49 1.32 22.41
N GLU A 14 -5.45 1.87 23.17
CA GLU A 14 -6.80 2.14 22.69
C GLU A 14 -6.83 3.23 21.60
N ASP A 15 -6.06 4.30 21.77
CA ASP A 15 -5.93 5.37 20.76
C ASP A 15 -5.30 4.85 19.47
N ALA A 16 -4.32 3.94 19.59
CA ALA A 16 -3.68 3.31 18.44
C ALA A 16 -4.66 2.42 17.66
N HIS A 17 -5.45 1.60 18.34
CA HIS A 17 -6.49 0.77 17.71
C HIS A 17 -7.58 1.60 17.03
N LEU A 18 -8.01 2.70 17.67
CA LEU A 18 -8.99 3.61 17.10
C LEU A 18 -8.45 4.31 15.84
N ALA A 19 -7.19 4.74 15.85
CA ALA A 19 -6.54 5.33 14.69
C ALA A 19 -6.42 4.33 13.53
N ALA A 20 -6.02 3.08 13.80
CA ALA A 20 -5.95 2.01 12.80
C ALA A 20 -7.34 1.69 12.19
N ARG A 21 -8.39 1.63 13.01
CA ARG A 21 -9.78 1.43 12.53
C ARG A 21 -10.30 2.62 11.70
N ARG A 22 -9.93 3.85 12.04
CA ARG A 22 -10.34 5.04 11.28
C ARG A 22 -9.67 5.09 9.92
N ILE A 23 -8.37 4.80 9.84
CA ILE A 23 -7.65 4.86 8.56
C ILE A 23 -8.08 3.76 7.59
N THR A 24 -8.40 2.55 8.06
CA THR A 24 -8.90 1.49 7.18
C THR A 24 -10.30 1.80 6.64
N ARG A 25 -11.18 2.41 7.44
CA ARG A 25 -12.47 2.94 6.94
C ARG A 25 -12.28 4.03 5.90
N LEU A 26 -11.31 4.93 6.12
CA LEU A 26 -10.97 5.95 5.14
C LEU A 26 -10.49 5.33 3.83
N SER A 27 -9.65 4.30 3.89
CA SER A 27 -9.11 3.59 2.73
C SER A 27 -10.24 2.95 1.91
N VAL A 28 -11.19 2.26 2.56
CA VAL A 28 -12.40 1.74 1.92
C VAL A 28 -13.25 2.86 1.31
N GLY A 29 -13.45 3.97 2.03
CA GLY A 29 -14.20 5.12 1.53
C GLY A 29 -13.58 5.75 0.29
N VAL A 30 -12.25 5.91 0.29
CA VAL A 30 -11.50 6.39 -0.88
C VAL A 30 -11.65 5.44 -2.06
N ALA A 31 -11.49 4.13 -1.86
CA ALA A 31 -11.67 3.14 -2.92
C ALA A 31 -13.07 3.23 -3.55
N VAL A 32 -14.13 3.35 -2.74
CA VAL A 32 -15.51 3.53 -3.22
C VAL A 32 -15.65 4.83 -4.04
N VAL A 33 -15.06 5.94 -3.58
CA VAL A 33 -15.07 7.21 -4.31
C VAL A 33 -14.35 7.09 -5.66
N LEU A 34 -13.19 6.44 -5.70
CA LEU A 34 -12.43 6.21 -6.93
C LEU A 34 -13.23 5.35 -7.93
N ILE A 35 -13.87 4.27 -7.46
CA ILE A 35 -14.75 3.43 -8.29
C ILE A 35 -15.90 4.25 -8.85
N ALA A 36 -16.61 5.03 -8.01
CA ALA A 36 -17.75 5.83 -8.45
C ALA A 36 -17.35 6.86 -9.51
N MET A 37 -16.21 7.54 -9.30
CA MET A 37 -15.65 8.49 -10.27
C MET A 37 -15.29 7.82 -11.60
N LYS A 38 -14.59 6.69 -11.56
CA LYS A 38 -14.18 5.93 -12.76
C LYS A 38 -15.39 5.33 -13.50
N ALA A 39 -16.40 4.85 -12.77
CA ALA A 39 -17.65 4.33 -13.34
C ALA A 39 -18.45 5.42 -14.06
N PHE A 40 -18.58 6.60 -13.46
CA PHE A 40 -19.22 7.75 -14.10
C PHE A 40 -18.51 8.11 -15.41
N ALA A 41 -17.17 8.19 -15.38
CA ALA A 41 -16.40 8.50 -16.56
C ALA A 41 -16.43 7.40 -17.63
N LEU A 42 -16.53 6.13 -17.24
CA LEU A 42 -16.74 5.03 -18.17
C LEU A 42 -18.06 5.22 -18.92
N GLY A 43 -19.14 5.55 -18.21
CA GLY A 43 -20.44 5.83 -18.81
C GLY A 43 -20.43 7.04 -19.75
N ALA A 44 -19.67 8.09 -19.40
CA ALA A 44 -19.56 9.29 -20.23
C ALA A 44 -18.66 9.13 -21.46
N SER A 45 -17.60 8.31 -21.38
CA SER A 45 -16.58 8.20 -22.43
C SER A 45 -16.68 6.95 -23.30
N GLY A 46 -17.29 5.86 -22.80
CA GLY A 46 -17.30 4.54 -23.46
C GLY A 46 -15.92 3.90 -23.62
N SER A 47 -14.89 4.41 -22.95
CA SER A 47 -13.49 4.01 -23.19
C SER A 47 -13.13 2.68 -22.52
N VAL A 48 -12.60 1.74 -23.31
CA VAL A 48 -12.04 0.47 -22.83
C VAL A 48 -10.87 0.70 -21.86
N SER A 49 -10.10 1.77 -22.04
CA SER A 49 -9.01 2.12 -21.12
C SER A 49 -9.54 2.49 -19.73
N ILE A 50 -10.68 3.17 -19.63
CA ILE A 50 -11.28 3.50 -18.33
C ILE A 50 -11.83 2.26 -17.65
N LEU A 51 -12.38 1.30 -18.43
CA LEU A 51 -12.84 0.02 -17.89
C LEU A 51 -11.70 -0.75 -17.19
N ALA A 52 -10.50 -0.78 -17.78
CA ALA A 52 -9.33 -1.39 -17.14
C ALA A 52 -9.02 -0.71 -15.80
N THR A 53 -8.93 0.63 -15.78
CA THR A 53 -8.64 1.37 -14.53
C THR A 53 -9.73 1.22 -13.47
N LEU A 54 -10.98 0.98 -13.89
CA LEU A 54 -12.10 0.72 -12.99
C LEU A 54 -11.96 -0.65 -12.35
N ALA A 55 -11.60 -1.67 -13.13
CA ALA A 55 -11.33 -3.01 -12.63
C ALA A 55 -10.21 -2.99 -11.57
N ASP A 56 -9.13 -2.23 -11.83
CA ASP A 56 -8.04 -2.06 -10.86
C ASP A 56 -8.57 -1.48 -9.53
N SER A 57 -9.38 -0.41 -9.58
CA SER A 57 -9.95 0.16 -8.34
C SER A 57 -10.95 -0.75 -7.62
N VAL A 58 -11.58 -1.69 -8.32
CA VAL A 58 -12.39 -2.74 -7.66
C VAL A 58 -11.50 -3.72 -6.90
N LEU A 59 -10.34 -4.08 -7.47
CA LEU A 59 -9.34 -4.89 -6.77
C LEU A 59 -8.74 -4.15 -5.57
N ASP A 60 -8.51 -2.83 -5.69
CA ASP A 60 -8.07 -1.99 -4.57
C ASP A 60 -9.10 -1.98 -3.44
N LEU A 61 -10.39 -1.87 -3.77
CA LEU A 61 -11.47 -1.96 -2.78
C LEU A 61 -11.45 -3.32 -2.08
N ALA A 62 -11.25 -4.42 -2.82
CA ALA A 62 -11.16 -5.74 -2.22
C ALA A 62 -9.96 -5.83 -1.25
N ALA A 63 -8.79 -5.33 -1.64
CA ALA A 63 -7.61 -5.27 -0.78
C ALA A 63 -7.84 -4.43 0.49
N SER A 64 -8.45 -3.25 0.36
CA SER A 64 -8.80 -2.39 1.49
C SER A 64 -9.85 -3.00 2.41
N LEU A 65 -10.82 -3.74 1.87
CA LEU A 65 -11.78 -4.49 2.68
C LEU A 65 -11.09 -5.61 3.46
N THR A 66 -10.17 -6.34 2.85
CA THR A 66 -9.34 -7.34 3.55
C THR A 66 -8.57 -6.71 4.71
N THR A 67 -7.95 -5.54 4.52
CA THR A 67 -7.30 -4.78 5.61
C THR A 67 -8.28 -4.37 6.69
N PHE A 68 -9.43 -3.81 6.30
CA PHE A 68 -10.46 -3.35 7.22
C PHE A 68 -10.98 -4.48 8.12
N PHE A 69 -11.29 -5.64 7.53
CA PHE A 69 -11.73 -6.81 8.29
C PHE A 69 -10.61 -7.38 9.15
N ALA A 70 -9.38 -7.43 8.65
CA ALA A 70 -8.24 -7.90 9.42
C ALA A 70 -7.95 -7.06 10.66
N VAL A 71 -7.95 -5.73 10.55
CA VAL A 71 -7.80 -4.82 11.72
C VAL A 71 -8.95 -4.98 12.69
N ARG A 72 -10.18 -5.17 12.19
CA ARG A 72 -11.34 -5.38 13.05
C ARG A 72 -11.26 -6.69 13.81
N TRP A 73 -10.86 -7.77 13.12
CA TRP A 73 -10.72 -9.10 13.70
C TRP A 73 -9.56 -9.16 14.68
N ALA A 74 -8.41 -8.56 14.35
CA ALA A 74 -7.24 -8.51 15.22
C ALA A 74 -7.49 -7.77 16.53
N ALA A 75 -8.39 -6.78 16.51
CA ALA A 75 -8.81 -6.03 17.69
C ALA A 75 -9.98 -6.67 18.46
N ALA A 76 -10.40 -7.89 18.10
CA ALA A 76 -11.37 -8.66 18.88
C ALA A 76 -10.69 -9.27 20.13
N PRO A 77 -11.41 -9.36 21.27
CA PRO A 77 -10.87 -9.99 22.46
C PRO A 77 -10.54 -11.48 22.22
N PRO A 78 -9.66 -12.08 23.04
CA PRO A 78 -9.40 -13.52 22.99
C PRO A 78 -10.67 -14.33 23.23
N ASP A 79 -10.79 -15.45 22.52
CA ASP A 79 -11.88 -16.42 22.66
C ASP A 79 -11.34 -17.83 22.95
N GLU A 80 -12.23 -18.83 23.03
CA GLU A 80 -11.85 -20.20 23.37
C GLU A 80 -10.95 -20.85 22.30
N ASP A 81 -11.18 -20.50 21.02
CA ASP A 81 -10.41 -20.99 19.88
C ASP A 81 -9.07 -20.25 19.72
N HIS A 82 -8.99 -18.99 20.17
CA HIS A 82 -7.82 -18.10 20.07
C HIS A 82 -7.47 -17.48 21.42
N ARG A 83 -6.92 -18.31 22.32
CA ARG A 83 -6.55 -17.91 23.70
C ARG A 83 -5.52 -16.79 23.77
N TYR A 84 -4.67 -16.65 22.75
CA TYR A 84 -3.66 -15.59 22.64
C TYR A 84 -4.17 -14.34 21.92
N GLY A 85 -5.46 -14.31 21.54
CA GLY A 85 -6.08 -13.25 20.77
C GLY A 85 -5.85 -13.36 19.27
N HIS A 86 -6.30 -12.34 18.55
CA HIS A 86 -6.42 -12.35 17.10
C HIS A 86 -5.36 -11.51 16.37
N GLY A 87 -4.34 -11.01 17.08
CA GLY A 87 -3.35 -10.07 16.56
C GLY A 87 -2.62 -10.53 15.29
N LYS A 88 -2.41 -11.85 15.12
CA LYS A 88 -1.80 -12.44 13.91
C LYS A 88 -2.60 -12.18 12.63
N GLY A 89 -3.88 -11.83 12.74
CA GLY A 89 -4.71 -11.43 11.61
C GLY A 89 -4.19 -10.19 10.87
N GLU A 90 -3.58 -9.23 11.56
CA GLU A 90 -2.96 -8.09 10.89
C GLU A 90 -1.74 -8.52 10.06
N ALA A 91 -0.90 -9.38 10.62
CA ALA A 91 0.28 -9.90 9.94
C ALA A 91 -0.10 -10.74 8.72
N LEU A 92 -1.17 -11.54 8.80
CA LEU A 92 -1.68 -12.30 7.66
C LEU A 92 -2.17 -11.39 6.53
N SER A 93 -2.95 -10.35 6.86
CA SER A 93 -3.41 -9.37 5.87
C SER A 93 -2.24 -8.63 5.22
N ALA A 94 -1.27 -8.21 6.04
CA ALA A 94 -0.04 -7.59 5.58
C ALA A 94 0.79 -8.48 4.66
N LEU A 95 0.85 -9.79 4.94
CA LEU A 95 1.55 -10.77 4.11
C LEU A 95 0.90 -10.90 2.73
N VAL A 96 -0.44 -11.00 2.69
CA VAL A 96 -1.20 -11.06 1.42
C VAL A 96 -0.97 -9.80 0.59
N GLN A 97 -1.14 -8.63 1.22
CA GLN A 97 -0.90 -7.32 0.61
C GLN A 97 0.52 -7.19 0.05
N ALA A 98 1.53 -7.53 0.85
CA ALA A 98 2.92 -7.47 0.41
C ALA A 98 3.23 -8.47 -0.71
N GLY A 99 2.60 -9.64 -0.70
CA GLY A 99 2.69 -10.63 -1.78
C GLY A 99 2.11 -10.12 -3.10
N LEU A 100 0.96 -9.44 -3.06
CA LEU A 100 0.36 -8.81 -4.23
C LEU A 100 1.28 -7.71 -4.80
N VAL A 101 1.81 -6.84 -3.94
CA VAL A 101 2.76 -5.79 -4.38
C VAL A 101 4.04 -6.39 -4.95
N PHE A 102 4.54 -7.47 -4.35
CA PHE A 102 5.71 -8.19 -4.85
C PHE A 102 5.47 -8.75 -6.25
N ALA A 103 4.32 -9.40 -6.47
CA ALA A 103 3.93 -9.91 -7.78
C ALA A 103 3.76 -8.78 -8.81
N SER A 104 3.11 -7.68 -8.43
CA SER A 104 2.94 -6.49 -9.28
C SER A 104 4.29 -5.85 -9.64
N ALA A 105 5.24 -5.78 -8.71
CA ALA A 105 6.57 -5.24 -8.97
C ALA A 105 7.33 -6.08 -10.02
N ILE A 106 7.25 -7.41 -9.94
CA ILE A 106 7.83 -8.32 -10.95
C ILE A 106 7.15 -8.10 -12.30
N PHE A 107 5.81 -8.04 -12.32
CA PHE A 107 5.04 -7.86 -13.56
C PHE A 107 5.36 -6.51 -14.23
N ILE A 108 5.38 -5.40 -13.47
CA ILE A 108 5.73 -4.07 -13.98
C ILE A 108 7.18 -4.04 -14.48
N GLY A 109 8.11 -4.68 -13.75
CA GLY A 109 9.51 -4.78 -14.18
C GLY A 109 9.64 -5.54 -15.51
N TRP A 110 8.91 -6.64 -15.65
CA TRP A 110 8.85 -7.42 -16.89
C TRP A 110 8.28 -6.60 -18.05
N GLU A 111 7.13 -5.96 -17.88
CA GLU A 111 6.54 -5.04 -18.87
C GLU A 111 7.49 -3.91 -19.25
N GLY A 112 8.17 -3.31 -18.28
CA GLY A 112 9.15 -2.24 -18.50
C GLY A 112 10.31 -2.69 -19.38
N VAL A 113 10.86 -3.89 -19.12
CA VAL A 113 11.92 -4.47 -19.96
C VAL A 113 11.41 -4.73 -21.38
N GLN A 114 10.20 -5.27 -21.54
CA GLN A 114 9.63 -5.50 -22.87
C GLN A 114 9.47 -4.20 -23.65
N ARG A 115 9.02 -3.11 -23.01
CA ARG A 115 8.83 -1.80 -23.65
C ARG A 115 10.12 -1.09 -24.04
N ILE A 116 11.27 -1.45 -23.45
CA ILE A 116 12.57 -0.98 -23.92
C ILE A 116 12.88 -1.54 -25.31
N PHE A 117 12.54 -2.82 -25.56
CA PHE A 117 12.83 -3.49 -26.84
C PHE A 117 11.74 -3.27 -27.90
N ASP A 118 10.49 -3.08 -27.49
CA ASP A 118 9.35 -2.76 -28.37
C ASP A 118 8.60 -1.52 -27.82
N PRO A 119 9.09 -0.29 -28.10
CA PRO A 119 8.45 0.93 -27.61
C PRO A 119 7.07 1.10 -28.20
N ARG A 120 6.04 1.03 -27.34
CA ARG A 120 4.65 1.28 -27.72
C ARG A 120 4.20 2.61 -27.13
N PRO A 121 3.72 3.56 -27.95
CA PRO A 121 3.24 4.83 -27.44
C PRO A 121 2.05 4.60 -26.51
N VAL A 122 2.17 5.07 -25.26
CA VAL A 122 1.07 5.06 -24.30
C VAL A 122 0.10 6.17 -24.66
N THR A 123 -0.93 5.84 -25.42
CA THR A 123 -2.01 6.77 -25.75
C THR A 123 -3.16 6.60 -24.76
N ALA A 124 -3.35 7.57 -23.88
CA ALA A 124 -4.55 7.68 -23.06
C ALA A 124 -5.48 8.74 -23.66
N GLY A 125 -6.78 8.46 -23.71
CA GLY A 125 -7.78 9.47 -24.09
C GLY A 125 -7.79 10.64 -23.09
N PHE A 126 -8.27 11.81 -23.53
CA PHE A 126 -8.37 13.00 -22.69
C PHE A 126 -9.10 12.74 -21.37
N TRP A 127 -10.24 12.04 -21.44
CA TRP A 127 -11.01 11.63 -20.26
C TRP A 127 -10.19 10.75 -19.30
N ALA A 128 -9.56 9.69 -19.82
CA ALA A 128 -8.76 8.75 -19.03
C ALA A 128 -7.59 9.45 -18.32
N THR A 129 -6.93 10.39 -19.02
CA THR A 129 -5.82 11.17 -18.45
C THR A 129 -6.29 12.08 -17.31
N GLY A 130 -7.41 12.79 -17.49
CA GLY A 130 -7.97 13.66 -16.46
C GLY A 130 -8.34 12.91 -15.18
N ILE A 131 -8.99 11.76 -15.32
CA ILE A 131 -9.37 10.90 -14.18
C ILE A 131 -8.14 10.32 -13.49
N MET A 132 -7.13 9.91 -14.26
CA MET A 132 -5.88 9.39 -13.72
C MET A 132 -5.18 10.45 -12.85
N VAL A 133 -5.14 11.72 -13.27
CA VAL A 133 -4.57 12.81 -12.46
C VAL A 133 -5.33 12.99 -11.14
N VAL A 134 -6.67 13.00 -11.19
CA VAL A 134 -7.49 13.13 -9.98
C VAL A 134 -7.32 11.91 -9.06
N ALA A 135 -7.27 10.70 -9.62
CA ALA A 135 -7.04 9.47 -8.88
C ALA A 135 -5.67 9.49 -8.18
N ILE A 136 -4.60 9.89 -8.89
CA ILE A 136 -3.26 10.07 -8.32
C ILE A 136 -3.29 11.02 -7.13
N ALA A 137 -3.98 12.16 -7.24
CA ALA A 137 -4.06 13.13 -6.14
C ALA A 137 -4.77 12.56 -4.89
N ILE A 138 -5.89 11.86 -5.10
CA ILE A 138 -6.65 11.21 -4.02
C ILE A 138 -5.82 10.10 -3.37
N THR A 139 -5.19 9.24 -4.17
CA THR A 139 -4.36 8.13 -3.67
C THR A 139 -3.12 8.65 -2.95
N ALA A 140 -2.46 9.70 -3.45
CA ALA A 140 -1.32 10.33 -2.77
C ALA A 140 -1.72 10.88 -1.39
N TRP A 141 -2.89 11.52 -1.30
CA TRP A 141 -3.43 11.99 -0.02
C TRP A 141 -3.71 10.82 0.94
N LEU A 142 -4.30 9.73 0.45
CA LEU A 142 -4.56 8.53 1.25
C LEU A 142 -3.25 7.92 1.78
N VAL A 143 -2.26 7.71 0.91
CA VAL A 143 -0.93 7.18 1.28
C VAL A 143 -0.28 8.07 2.33
N TRP A 144 -0.38 9.39 2.20
CA TRP A 144 0.11 10.32 3.22
C TRP A 144 -0.63 10.14 4.55
N MET A 145 -1.95 10.03 4.56
CA MET A 145 -2.72 9.80 5.79
C MET A 145 -2.38 8.46 6.46
N GLN A 146 -2.23 7.40 5.67
CA GLN A 146 -1.78 6.10 6.15
C GLN A 146 -0.36 6.18 6.74
N THR A 147 0.52 6.96 6.12
CA THR A 147 1.87 7.22 6.65
C THR A 147 1.83 7.83 8.05
N GLN A 148 0.97 8.84 8.25
CA GLN A 148 0.86 9.49 9.55
C GLN A 148 0.26 8.56 10.60
N THR A 149 -0.71 7.72 10.22
CA THR A 149 -1.30 6.73 11.12
C THR A 149 -0.29 5.65 11.50
N LEU A 150 0.49 5.14 10.55
CA LEU A 150 1.50 4.11 10.81
C LEU A 150 2.56 4.54 11.81
N LYS A 151 3.01 5.80 11.74
CA LYS A 151 3.94 6.36 12.71
C LYS A 151 3.39 6.37 14.15
N LYS A 152 2.06 6.37 14.30
CA LYS A 152 1.37 6.40 15.60
C LYS A 152 0.98 5.01 16.09
N THR A 153 0.64 4.09 15.18
CA THR A 153 0.01 2.81 15.53
C THR A 153 0.92 1.60 15.37
N GLY A 154 1.89 1.64 14.45
CA GLY A 154 2.68 0.46 14.09
C GLY A 154 1.87 -0.69 13.46
N SER A 155 0.62 -0.47 13.05
CA SER A 155 -0.26 -1.52 12.52
C SER A 155 0.30 -2.15 11.24
N LEU A 156 0.50 -3.47 11.28
CA LEU A 156 1.00 -4.26 10.15
C LEU A 156 0.01 -4.27 9.00
N ALA A 157 -1.28 -4.40 9.29
CA ALA A 157 -2.31 -4.41 8.27
C ALA A 157 -2.36 -3.07 7.51
N VAL A 158 -2.32 -1.94 8.24
CA VAL A 158 -2.26 -0.60 7.62
C VAL A 158 -0.97 -0.43 6.80
N ALA A 159 0.13 -1.07 7.21
CA ALA A 159 1.39 -0.99 6.48
C ALA A 159 1.32 -1.75 5.15
N GLY A 160 0.65 -2.91 5.14
CA GLY A 160 0.32 -3.63 3.91
C GLY A 160 -0.54 -2.79 2.97
N ASP A 161 -1.67 -2.28 3.46
CA ASP A 161 -2.61 -1.45 2.68
C ASP A 161 -1.94 -0.23 2.07
N ARG A 162 -1.08 0.43 2.85
CA ARG A 162 -0.27 1.54 2.35
C ARG A 162 0.70 1.12 1.26
N ALA A 163 1.39 -0.02 1.42
CA ALA A 163 2.33 -0.50 0.42
C ALA A 163 1.62 -0.78 -0.92
N HIS A 164 0.41 -1.34 -0.87
CA HIS A 164 -0.43 -1.54 -2.06
C HIS A 164 -0.79 -0.22 -2.75
N TYR A 165 -1.36 0.75 -2.03
CA TYR A 165 -1.67 2.06 -2.62
C TYR A 165 -0.44 2.84 -3.08
N ALA A 166 0.71 2.69 -2.41
CA ALA A 166 1.95 3.31 -2.86
C ALA A 166 2.45 2.68 -4.18
N ALA A 167 2.26 1.38 -4.36
CA ALA A 167 2.55 0.68 -5.61
C ALA A 167 1.65 1.16 -6.75
N ASP A 168 0.34 1.22 -6.51
CA ASP A 168 -0.62 1.73 -7.48
C ASP A 168 -0.34 3.20 -7.85
N LEU A 169 -0.07 4.05 -6.86
CA LEU A 169 0.31 5.45 -7.09
C LEU A 169 1.55 5.56 -7.98
N ALA A 170 2.59 4.77 -7.69
CA ALA A 170 3.83 4.81 -8.46
C ALA A 170 3.61 4.32 -9.90
N ALA A 171 2.83 3.25 -10.09
CA ALA A 171 2.46 2.76 -11.41
C ALA A 171 1.68 3.82 -12.22
N ASN A 172 0.67 4.45 -11.62
CA ASN A 172 -0.11 5.51 -12.27
C ASN A 172 0.74 6.73 -12.63
N VAL A 173 1.71 7.11 -11.79
CA VAL A 173 2.66 8.20 -12.10
C VAL A 173 3.55 7.85 -13.30
N VAL A 174 4.05 6.62 -13.39
CA VAL A 174 4.84 6.16 -14.55
C VAL A 174 4.01 6.23 -15.83
N VAL A 175 2.76 5.77 -15.79
CA VAL A 175 1.84 5.85 -16.93
C VAL A 175 1.60 7.30 -17.33
N LEU A 176 1.38 8.21 -16.36
CA LEU A 176 1.21 9.63 -16.64
C LEU A 176 2.45 10.26 -17.30
N ILE A 177 3.65 9.91 -16.85
CA ILE A 177 4.91 10.33 -17.49
C ILE A 177 4.97 9.82 -18.93
N GLY A 178 4.54 8.59 -19.18
CA GLY A 178 4.46 8.02 -20.53
C GLY A 178 3.50 8.74 -21.46
N VAL A 179 2.29 9.05 -20.97
CA VAL A 179 1.30 9.81 -21.74
C VAL A 179 1.84 11.20 -22.09
N ILE A 180 2.44 11.91 -21.13
CA ILE A 180 3.00 13.26 -21.36
C ILE A 180 4.20 13.20 -22.31
N SER A 181 5.13 12.27 -22.10
CA SER A 181 6.32 12.14 -22.95
C SER A 181 6.00 11.68 -24.37
N GLY A 182 5.04 10.77 -24.53
CA GLY A 182 4.53 10.36 -25.84
C GLY A 182 3.82 11.49 -26.58
N ALA A 183 3.01 12.29 -25.89
CA ALA A 183 2.24 13.37 -26.50
C ALA A 183 3.07 14.62 -26.86
N PHE A 184 4.06 14.98 -26.03
CA PHE A 184 4.77 16.27 -26.17
C PHE A 184 6.25 16.14 -26.53
N LEU A 185 6.93 15.06 -26.14
CA LEU A 185 8.39 14.93 -26.25
C LEU A 185 8.86 14.02 -27.39
N GLY A 186 7.94 13.25 -28.01
CA GLY A 186 8.28 12.32 -29.09
C GLY A 186 9.24 11.20 -28.67
N ALA A 187 9.33 10.93 -27.35
CA ALA A 187 10.27 9.98 -26.75
C ALA A 187 9.52 8.82 -26.06
N PRO A 188 9.00 7.83 -26.83
CA PRO A 188 8.09 6.77 -26.34
C PRO A 188 8.76 5.69 -25.47
N GLY A 189 9.89 5.98 -24.81
CA GLY A 189 10.61 5.04 -23.93
C GLY A 189 10.96 5.59 -22.53
N LEU A 190 10.60 6.84 -22.24
CA LEU A 190 10.84 7.43 -20.90
C LEU A 190 9.99 6.75 -19.82
N ASP A 191 8.80 6.26 -20.17
CA ASP A 191 7.93 5.49 -19.30
C ASP A 191 8.50 4.12 -18.96
N ALA A 192 9.14 3.44 -19.91
CA ALA A 192 9.77 2.14 -19.68
C ALA A 192 10.90 2.24 -18.65
N ALA A 193 11.77 3.24 -18.78
CA ALA A 193 12.83 3.50 -17.82
C ALA A 193 12.28 3.87 -16.42
N ALA A 194 11.29 4.77 -16.37
CA ALA A 194 10.63 5.15 -15.12
C ALA A 194 9.94 3.94 -14.46
N GLY A 195 9.29 3.09 -15.25
CA GLY A 195 8.63 1.86 -14.81
C GLY A 195 9.59 0.87 -14.18
N ILE A 196 10.78 0.67 -14.75
CA ILE A 196 11.81 -0.21 -14.16
C ILE A 196 12.31 0.34 -12.83
N VAL A 197 12.57 1.65 -12.73
CA VAL A 197 12.99 2.28 -11.47
C VAL A 197 11.94 2.08 -10.38
N VAL A 198 10.67 2.30 -10.71
CA VAL A 198 9.55 2.06 -9.79
C VAL A 198 9.44 0.58 -9.42
N ALA A 199 9.56 -0.33 -10.38
CA ALA A 199 9.50 -1.77 -10.13
C ALA A 199 10.59 -2.22 -9.13
N VAL A 200 11.83 -1.75 -9.28
CA VAL A 200 12.93 -2.07 -8.35
C VAL A 200 12.64 -1.53 -6.94
N TRP A 201 12.15 -0.29 -6.84
CA TRP A 201 11.78 0.31 -5.56
C TRP A 201 10.65 -0.46 -4.86
N LEU A 202 9.59 -0.81 -5.60
CA LEU A 202 8.47 -1.60 -5.08
C LEU A 202 8.91 -3.01 -4.68
N PHE A 203 9.77 -3.65 -5.46
CA PHE A 203 10.30 -4.98 -5.14
C PHE A 203 11.06 -4.98 -3.80
N TRP A 204 11.93 -3.99 -3.57
CA TRP A 204 12.61 -3.86 -2.28
C TRP A 204 11.65 -3.56 -1.13
N GLY A 205 10.67 -2.67 -1.33
CA GLY A 205 9.66 -2.39 -0.31
C GLY A 205 8.83 -3.62 0.05
N ALA A 206 8.33 -4.34 -0.95
CA ALA A 206 7.50 -5.53 -0.78
C ALA A 206 8.26 -6.69 -0.14
N THR A 207 9.51 -6.94 -0.52
CA THR A 207 10.34 -7.97 0.13
C THR A 207 10.64 -7.65 1.59
N GLY A 208 10.86 -6.38 1.92
CA GLY A 208 10.98 -5.93 3.31
C GLY A 208 9.70 -6.19 4.11
N MET A 209 8.54 -5.82 3.54
CA MET A 209 7.25 -6.00 4.17
C MET A 209 6.88 -7.50 4.35
N LEU A 210 7.16 -8.33 3.34
CA LEU A 210 6.97 -9.78 3.40
C LEU A 210 7.77 -10.39 4.55
N LYS A 211 9.04 -10.00 4.73
CA LYS A 211 9.88 -10.47 5.83
C LYS A 211 9.29 -10.08 7.19
N VAL A 212 8.89 -8.82 7.35
CA VAL A 212 8.31 -8.32 8.60
C VAL A 212 6.99 -9.04 8.93
N ALA A 213 6.12 -9.25 7.94
CA ALA A 213 4.87 -9.99 8.13
C ALA A 213 5.12 -11.48 8.46
N ALA A 214 6.06 -12.12 7.76
CA ALA A 214 6.44 -13.51 8.02
C ALA A 214 7.07 -13.69 9.41
N ASP A 215 7.97 -12.79 9.82
CA ASP A 215 8.60 -12.78 11.14
C ASP A 215 7.54 -12.72 12.26
N HIS A 216 6.49 -11.91 12.06
CA HIS A 216 5.39 -11.81 13.02
C HIS A 216 4.48 -13.05 13.06
N LEU A 217 4.35 -13.79 11.96
CA LEU A 217 3.60 -15.05 11.93
C LEU A 217 4.40 -16.21 12.53
N LEU A 218 5.72 -16.19 12.36
CA LEU A 218 6.67 -17.20 12.84
C LEU A 218 7.14 -16.97 14.28
N ASP A 219 6.52 -16.05 15.01
CA ASP A 219 6.82 -15.74 16.42
C ASP A 219 8.31 -15.38 16.64
N ARG A 220 8.86 -14.54 15.76
CA ARG A 220 10.24 -14.05 15.89
C ARG A 220 10.43 -13.34 17.23
N ALA A 221 11.55 -13.62 17.88
CA ALA A 221 11.92 -12.99 19.15
C ALA A 221 12.02 -11.47 19.03
N VAL A 222 11.63 -10.78 20.10
CA VAL A 222 11.76 -9.33 20.22
C VAL A 222 13.24 -8.89 20.16
N PRO A 223 13.53 -7.66 19.73
CA PRO A 223 14.89 -7.12 19.64
C PRO A 223 15.69 -7.30 20.93
N GLU A 224 17.00 -7.54 20.81
CA GLU A 224 17.88 -7.79 21.98
C GLU A 224 17.88 -6.62 22.98
N ALA A 225 17.72 -5.39 22.48
CA ALA A 225 17.56 -4.20 23.33
C ALA A 225 16.33 -4.32 24.26
N ASP A 226 15.20 -4.79 23.73
CA ASP A 226 13.97 -4.98 24.49
C ASP A 226 14.13 -6.16 25.45
N ARG A 227 14.77 -7.26 25.02
CA ARG A 227 15.09 -8.40 25.89
C ARG A 227 15.98 -7.97 27.07
N ALA A 228 17.00 -7.17 26.81
CA ALA A 228 17.90 -6.64 27.83
C ALA A 228 17.16 -5.71 28.80
N ALA A 229 16.31 -4.81 28.29
CA ALA A 229 15.51 -3.92 29.11
C ALA A 229 14.52 -4.68 30.02
N ILE A 230 13.83 -5.69 29.48
CA ILE A 230 12.93 -6.55 30.27
C ILE A 230 13.71 -7.32 31.33
N THR A 231 14.86 -7.89 30.97
CA THR A 231 15.72 -8.62 31.91
C THR A 231 16.20 -7.70 33.04
N GLN A 232 16.62 -6.48 32.71
CA GLN A 232 17.02 -5.48 33.70
C GLN A 232 15.87 -5.08 34.61
N ALA A 233 14.65 -4.89 34.08
CA ALA A 233 13.48 -4.52 34.85
C ALA A 233 13.00 -5.63 35.81
N VAL A 234 13.18 -6.90 35.44
CA VAL A 234 12.81 -8.05 36.29
C VAL A 234 13.85 -8.33 37.37
N LEU A 235 15.13 -8.01 37.11
CA LEU A 235 16.22 -8.21 38.06
C LEU A 235 16.46 -7.02 39.02
N ALA A 236 15.82 -5.88 38.77
CA ALA A 236 15.85 -4.68 39.62
C ALA A 236 14.86 -4.79 40.78
#